data_AF-A0A960WB74-F1
#
_entry.id   AF-A0A960WB74-F1
#
_cell.length_a   1.000
_cell.length_b   1.000
_cell.length_c   1.000
_cell.angle_alpha   90.00
_cell.angle_beta   90.00
_cell.angle_gamma   90.00
#
_symmetry.space_group_name_H-M   'P 1'
#
loop_
_entity.id
_entity.type
_entity.pdbx_description
1 polymer ?
#
loop_
_entity_poly.entity_id
_entity_poly.type
_entity_poly.pdbx_seq_one_letter_code
_entity_poly.pdbx_strand_id
1 'polypeptide(L)'
;MNSEKSGNKQSKKPSVDGTIICHCFRVTDKVIEEAVRQHGLKTVQDVSQSIKAGGGCATCRVDIEKIIERVRTHSTQQACAEPKKTEKIPSKKISESDRETLIKKVLMEQIRPLLLADDGDLELVEITGKTVRIKIWSSDPDNPKAEATLLHSITGILHELVDSDIILEDVTS
;
A
#
# COMPACT_ATOMS: atom_id res chain seq x y z
N MET A 1 -5.61 22.69 -44.36
CA MET A 1 -7.07 22.51 -44.24
C MET A 1 -7.40 21.03 -44.16
N ASN A 2 -8.08 20.66 -43.06
CA ASN A 2 -8.99 19.51 -42.89
C ASN A 2 -8.41 18.11 -43.15
N SER A 3 -8.50 17.17 -42.21
CA SER A 3 -9.79 16.78 -41.67
C SER A 3 -9.67 16.05 -40.34
N GLU A 4 -10.43 16.57 -39.38
CA GLU A 4 -10.89 15.86 -38.19
C GLU A 4 -11.71 14.62 -38.58
N LYS A 5 -11.54 13.52 -37.85
CA LYS A 5 -12.55 12.49 -37.56
C LYS A 5 -12.02 11.70 -36.35
N SER A 6 -12.44 12.00 -35.13
CA SER A 6 -13.75 11.69 -34.52
C SER A 6 -14.02 10.18 -34.44
N GLY A 7 -14.33 9.70 -33.22
CA GLY A 7 -15.12 8.49 -33.07
C GLY A 7 -14.69 7.55 -31.95
N ASN A 8 -14.94 7.94 -30.71
CA ASN A 8 -15.12 7.04 -29.58
C ASN A 8 -16.03 5.85 -29.96
N LYS A 9 -15.66 4.62 -29.60
CA LYS A 9 -16.61 3.50 -29.60
C LYS A 9 -16.46 2.60 -28.37
N GLN A 10 -16.73 3.20 -27.21
CA GLN A 10 -17.28 2.47 -26.08
C GLN A 10 -18.53 1.70 -26.54
N SER A 11 -18.44 0.38 -26.61
CA SER A 11 -19.60 -0.50 -26.85
C SER A 11 -19.85 -1.31 -25.58
N LYS A 12 -20.52 -0.69 -24.60
CA LYS A 12 -21.21 -1.42 -23.53
C LYS A 12 -22.47 -2.04 -24.12
N LYS A 13 -22.54 -3.39 -24.16
CA LYS A 13 -23.79 -4.14 -24.15
C LYS A 13 -23.68 -5.22 -23.07
N PRO A 14 -24.65 -5.39 -22.16
CA PRO A 14 -24.68 -6.50 -21.23
C PRO A 14 -25.28 -7.70 -21.95
N SER A 15 -24.45 -8.42 -22.70
CA SER A 15 -24.78 -9.75 -23.19
C SER A 15 -24.38 -10.74 -22.09
N VAL A 16 -25.26 -11.68 -21.80
CA VAL A 16 -25.06 -12.71 -20.77
C VAL A 16 -23.81 -13.57 -21.02
N ASP A 17 -23.34 -13.64 -22.27
CA ASP A 17 -22.03 -14.12 -22.68
C ASP A 17 -21.02 -12.97 -22.75
N GLY A 18 -19.92 -13.07 -22.01
CA GLY A 18 -18.83 -12.08 -22.02
C GLY A 18 -18.24 -11.86 -23.42
N THR A 19 -17.50 -10.76 -23.58
CA THR A 19 -16.80 -10.45 -24.84
C THR A 19 -15.63 -11.42 -25.01
N ILE A 20 -15.52 -12.07 -26.18
CA ILE A 20 -14.37 -12.93 -26.48
C ILE A 20 -13.13 -12.06 -26.65
N ILE A 21 -12.17 -12.22 -25.75
CA ILE A 21 -10.91 -11.48 -25.75
C ILE A 21 -9.84 -12.28 -26.49
N CYS A 22 -9.73 -13.58 -26.20
CA CYS A 22 -8.81 -14.46 -26.91
C CYS A 22 -9.57 -15.29 -27.95
N HIS A 23 -9.38 -14.97 -29.23
CA HIS A 23 -9.99 -15.72 -30.33
C HIS A 23 -9.35 -17.10 -30.54
N CYS A 24 -8.05 -17.22 -30.23
CA CYS A 24 -7.26 -18.45 -30.40
C CYS A 24 -7.74 -19.57 -29.46
N PHE A 25 -8.09 -19.24 -28.21
CA PHE A 25 -8.57 -20.19 -27.21
C PHE A 25 -10.05 -19.98 -26.82
N ARG A 26 -10.76 -19.10 -27.54
CA ARG A 26 -12.15 -18.69 -27.28
C ARG A 26 -12.41 -18.32 -25.82
N VAL A 27 -11.50 -17.56 -25.22
CA VAL A 27 -11.61 -17.11 -23.82
C VAL A 27 -12.26 -15.73 -23.76
N THR A 28 -13.24 -15.58 -22.87
CA THR A 28 -13.99 -14.34 -22.65
C THR A 28 -13.40 -13.48 -21.52
N ASP A 29 -13.78 -12.21 -21.48
CA ASP A 29 -13.40 -11.27 -20.43
C ASP A 29 -13.78 -11.80 -19.03
N LYS A 30 -15.01 -12.29 -18.85
CA LYS A 30 -15.47 -12.84 -17.56
C LYS A 30 -14.58 -13.97 -17.05
N VAL A 31 -14.17 -14.90 -17.92
CA VAL A 31 -13.29 -16.02 -17.54
C VAL A 31 -11.92 -15.51 -17.09
N ILE A 32 -11.39 -14.47 -17.76
CA ILE A 32 -10.15 -13.81 -17.36
C ILE A 32 -10.34 -13.13 -15.99
N GLU A 33 -11.45 -12.40 -15.80
CA GLU A 33 -11.75 -11.73 -14.54
C GLU A 33 -11.87 -12.71 -13.37
N GLU A 34 -12.57 -13.82 -13.56
CA GLU A 34 -12.72 -14.87 -12.55
C GLU A 34 -11.38 -15.53 -12.22
N ALA A 35 -10.57 -15.88 -13.23
CA ALA A 35 -9.25 -16.45 -13.01
C ALA A 35 -8.33 -15.49 -12.25
N VAL A 36 -8.37 -14.19 -12.59
CA VAL A 36 -7.60 -13.15 -11.90
C VAL A 36 -8.08 -12.98 -10.46
N ARG A 37 -9.39 -13.06 -10.18
CA ARG A 37 -9.93 -12.97 -8.82
C ARG A 37 -9.61 -14.21 -7.97
N GLN A 38 -9.76 -15.40 -8.54
CA GLN A 38 -9.58 -16.66 -7.82
C GLN A 38 -8.11 -16.95 -7.51
N HIS A 39 -7.21 -16.70 -8.46
CA HIS A 39 -5.78 -17.00 -8.32
C HIS A 39 -4.90 -15.77 -8.08
N GLY A 40 -5.48 -14.56 -8.12
CA GLY A 40 -4.73 -13.31 -7.90
C GLY A 40 -3.78 -12.96 -9.05
N LEU A 41 -4.10 -13.35 -10.29
CA LEU A 41 -3.10 -13.46 -11.36
C LEU A 41 -2.45 -12.14 -11.77
N LYS A 42 -1.12 -12.03 -11.70
CA LYS A 42 -0.39 -10.74 -11.79
C LYS A 42 0.03 -10.26 -13.15
N THR A 43 0.20 -11.17 -14.08
CA THR A 43 0.79 -10.86 -15.36
C THR A 43 0.04 -11.60 -16.44
N VAL A 44 0.18 -11.16 -17.69
CA VAL A 44 -0.41 -11.89 -18.82
C VAL A 44 0.19 -13.30 -18.94
N GLN A 45 1.42 -13.50 -18.48
CA GLN A 45 2.06 -14.81 -18.43
C GLN A 45 1.33 -15.74 -17.44
N ASP A 46 0.98 -15.23 -16.27
CA ASP A 46 0.23 -15.96 -15.25
C ASP A 46 -1.17 -16.35 -15.74
N VAL A 47 -1.86 -15.43 -16.42
CA VAL A 47 -3.13 -15.72 -17.13
C VAL A 47 -2.94 -16.77 -18.22
N SER A 48 -1.84 -16.70 -18.98
CA SER A 48 -1.51 -17.72 -19.99
C SER A 48 -1.25 -19.08 -19.36
N GLN A 49 -0.67 -19.14 -18.16
CA GLN A 49 -0.44 -20.40 -17.44
C GLN A 49 -1.73 -21.00 -16.86
N SER A 50 -2.64 -20.16 -16.37
CA SER A 50 -3.89 -20.62 -15.76
C SER A 50 -4.96 -21.01 -16.79
N ILE A 51 -5.24 -20.15 -17.77
CA ILE A 51 -6.37 -20.33 -18.70
C ILE A 51 -5.94 -20.43 -20.17
N LYS A 52 -4.63 -20.52 -20.44
CA LYS A 52 -4.05 -20.63 -21.79
C LYS A 52 -4.30 -19.44 -22.73
N ALA A 53 -5.00 -18.40 -22.27
CA ALA A 53 -5.24 -17.19 -23.03
C ALA A 53 -3.96 -16.34 -23.13
N GLY A 54 -3.62 -15.87 -24.34
CA GLY A 54 -2.48 -14.96 -24.55
C GLY A 54 -1.14 -15.64 -24.85
N GLY A 55 -1.03 -16.96 -24.72
CA GLY A 55 0.22 -17.71 -25.00
C GLY A 55 0.45 -18.09 -26.47
N GLY A 56 -0.59 -18.02 -27.32
CA GLY A 56 -0.50 -18.36 -28.73
C GLY A 56 -0.16 -17.14 -29.60
N CYS A 57 -1.18 -16.64 -30.29
CA CYS A 57 -1.08 -15.49 -31.22
C CYS A 57 -0.69 -14.15 -30.55
N ALA A 58 -0.71 -14.06 -29.22
CA ALA A 58 -0.38 -12.88 -28.40
C ALA A 58 -1.09 -11.56 -28.77
N THR A 59 -2.09 -11.58 -29.65
CA THR A 59 -2.84 -10.38 -30.07
C THR A 59 -3.73 -9.84 -28.96
N CYS A 60 -4.25 -10.72 -28.11
CA CYS A 60 -5.11 -10.36 -26.98
C CYS A 60 -4.33 -9.95 -25.71
N ARG A 61 -3.00 -9.86 -25.77
CA ARG A 61 -2.14 -9.59 -24.60
C ARG A 61 -2.45 -8.23 -23.96
N VAL A 62 -2.68 -7.21 -24.80
CA VAL A 62 -3.02 -5.84 -24.38
C VAL A 62 -4.40 -5.79 -23.73
N ASP A 63 -5.37 -6.52 -24.26
CA ASP A 63 -6.72 -6.55 -23.69
C ASP A 63 -6.77 -7.33 -22.37
N ILE A 64 -6.02 -8.44 -22.27
CA ILE A 64 -5.86 -9.19 -21.01
C ILE A 64 -5.24 -8.30 -19.93
N GLU A 65 -4.20 -7.53 -20.25
CA GLU A 65 -3.56 -6.62 -19.29
C GLU A 65 -4.52 -5.56 -18.75
N LYS A 66 -5.33 -4.96 -19.63
CA LYS A 66 -6.39 -4.01 -19.23
C LYS A 66 -7.44 -4.63 -18.30
N ILE A 67 -7.78 -5.91 -18.52
CA ILE A 67 -8.74 -6.64 -17.68
C ILE A 67 -8.12 -6.94 -16.31
N ILE A 68 -6.87 -7.41 -16.27
CA ILE A 68 -6.14 -7.64 -15.01
C ILE A 68 -6.09 -6.35 -14.18
N GLU A 69 -5.73 -5.23 -14.81
CA GLU A 69 -5.66 -3.93 -14.14
C GLU A 69 -7.05 -3.52 -13.60
N ARG A 70 -8.08 -3.58 -14.43
CA ARG A 70 -9.46 -3.24 -14.02
C ARG A 70 -9.93 -4.07 -12.83
N VAL A 71 -9.75 -5.38 -12.87
CA VAL A 71 -10.20 -6.29 -11.81
C VAL A 71 -9.50 -5.97 -10.51
N ARG A 72 -8.20 -5.68 -10.56
CA ARG A 72 -7.42 -5.33 -9.37
C ARG A 72 -7.85 -4.03 -8.74
N THR A 73 -8.00 -2.99 -9.55
CA THR A 73 -8.45 -1.67 -9.09
C THR A 73 -9.86 -1.75 -8.50
N HIS A 74 -10.69 -2.70 -8.95
CA HIS A 74 -12.04 -2.91 -8.42
C HIS A 74 -12.09 -3.85 -7.20
N SER A 75 -11.13 -4.77 -7.06
CA SER A 75 -10.98 -5.65 -5.88
C SER A 75 -10.35 -4.95 -4.67
N THR A 76 -9.73 -3.78 -4.87
CA THR A 76 -9.19 -2.97 -3.75
C THR A 76 -10.21 -1.98 -3.17
N GLN A 77 -11.41 -1.84 -3.74
CA GLN A 77 -12.42 -0.86 -3.29
C GLN A 77 -13.35 -1.37 -2.17
N GLN A 78 -12.96 -2.41 -1.42
CA GLN A 78 -13.54 -2.74 -0.11
C GLN A 78 -12.55 -2.57 1.05
N ALA A 79 -11.50 -1.78 0.85
CA ALA A 79 -10.78 -1.11 1.93
C ALA A 79 -10.55 0.35 1.50
N CYS A 80 -10.92 1.27 2.38
CA CYS A 80 -11.08 2.70 2.13
C CYS A 80 -9.80 3.43 1.64
N ALA A 81 -10.01 4.47 0.81
CA ALA A 81 -9.16 5.65 0.55
C ALA A 81 -7.84 5.52 -0.28
N GLU A 82 -7.98 5.69 -1.62
CA GLU A 82 -7.40 6.74 -2.51
C GLU A 82 -5.87 7.13 -2.52
N PRO A 83 -5.33 7.74 -3.62
CA PRO A 83 -4.56 7.04 -4.67
C PRO A 83 -3.11 7.59 -4.83
N LYS A 84 -2.24 6.92 -5.64
CA LYS A 84 -1.33 7.52 -6.67
C LYS A 84 -0.15 6.60 -7.06
N LYS A 85 0.07 6.57 -8.38
CA LYS A 85 1.31 6.30 -9.14
C LYS A 85 1.76 4.85 -9.41
N THR A 86 1.44 4.45 -10.64
CA THR A 86 2.34 3.92 -11.67
C THR A 86 3.83 3.88 -11.35
N GLU A 87 4.41 2.71 -11.65
CA GLU A 87 5.79 2.46 -12.08
C GLU A 87 6.94 2.65 -11.06
N LYS A 88 7.38 1.52 -10.46
CA LYS A 88 8.67 0.83 -10.72
C LYS A 88 9.04 -0.07 -9.53
N ILE A 89 9.32 -1.34 -9.82
CA ILE A 89 10.09 -2.27 -8.97
C ILE A 89 11.54 -2.23 -9.52
N PRO A 90 12.67 -2.46 -8.80
CA PRO A 90 12.94 -2.68 -7.37
C PRO A 90 14.09 -1.82 -6.78
N SER A 91 14.07 -1.52 -5.48
CA SER A 91 15.24 -1.65 -4.58
C SER A 91 14.94 -1.06 -3.20
N LYS A 92 14.92 -1.93 -2.19
CA LYS A 92 15.63 -1.77 -0.92
C LYS A 92 15.92 -0.33 -0.46
N LYS A 93 14.86 0.45 -0.22
CA LYS A 93 14.79 1.51 0.78
C LYS A 93 13.32 1.60 1.18
N ILE A 94 13.04 1.48 2.47
CA ILE A 94 11.80 2.01 3.03
C ILE A 94 11.70 3.46 2.55
N SER A 95 10.62 3.83 1.86
CA SER A 95 10.40 5.22 1.48
C SER A 95 10.28 6.03 2.78
N GLU A 96 10.84 7.25 2.83
CA GLU A 96 10.81 8.07 4.05
C GLU A 96 9.38 8.19 4.60
N SER A 97 8.40 8.31 3.70
CA SER A 97 6.98 8.35 4.02
C SER A 97 6.41 7.06 4.64
N ASP A 98 6.90 5.89 4.22
CA ASP A 98 6.48 4.61 4.80
C ASP A 98 7.05 4.45 6.23
N ARG A 99 8.29 4.92 6.44
CA ARG A 99 8.91 4.93 7.78
C ARG A 99 8.17 5.84 8.73
N GLU A 100 7.85 7.05 8.30
CA GLU A 100 7.10 8.01 9.12
C GLU A 100 5.73 7.45 9.51
N THR A 101 5.04 6.80 8.56
CA THR A 101 3.75 6.17 8.80
C THR A 101 3.88 5.02 9.81
N LEU A 102 4.93 4.21 9.68
CA LEU A 102 5.21 3.11 10.60
C LEU A 102 5.52 3.62 12.02
N ILE A 103 6.37 4.64 12.15
CA ILE A 103 6.70 5.26 13.44
C ILE A 103 5.42 5.78 14.10
N LYS A 104 4.60 6.56 13.38
CA LYS A 104 3.32 7.07 13.89
C LYS A 104 2.42 5.93 14.36
N LYS A 105 2.31 4.86 13.57
CA LYS A 105 1.50 3.69 13.90
C LYS A 105 1.98 3.00 15.18
N VAL A 106 3.29 2.75 15.29
CA VAL A 106 3.91 2.13 16.47
C VAL A 106 3.72 3.00 17.71
N LEU A 107 3.94 4.30 17.61
CA LEU A 107 3.71 5.24 18.71
C LEU A 107 2.27 5.18 19.22
N MET A 108 1.29 5.14 18.30
CA MET A 108 -0.13 5.11 18.65
C MET A 108 -0.61 3.76 19.19
N GLU A 109 -0.14 2.63 18.65
CA GLU A 109 -0.61 1.30 19.04
C GLU A 109 0.15 0.73 20.25
N GLN A 110 1.45 0.99 20.34
CA GLN A 110 2.30 0.37 21.38
C GLN A 110 2.60 1.32 22.52
N ILE A 111 2.85 2.61 22.24
CA ILE A 111 3.38 3.53 23.25
C ILE A 111 2.28 4.29 23.97
N ARG A 112 1.26 4.74 23.24
CA ARG A 112 0.10 5.40 23.83
C ARG A 112 -0.58 4.62 24.96
N PRO A 113 -0.87 3.31 24.84
CA PRO A 113 -1.45 2.57 25.96
C PRO A 113 -0.51 2.46 27.17
N LEU A 114 0.81 2.46 26.96
CA LEU A 114 1.79 2.45 28.05
C LEU A 114 1.81 3.78 28.81
N LEU A 115 1.74 4.90 28.09
CA LEU A 115 1.69 6.22 28.70
C LEU A 115 0.34 6.51 29.35
N LEU A 116 -0.76 6.09 28.72
CA LEU A 116 -2.09 6.25 29.30
C LEU A 116 -2.22 5.51 30.64
N ALA A 117 -1.52 4.39 30.81
CA ALA A 117 -1.45 3.67 32.08
C ALA A 117 -0.69 4.46 33.17
N ASP A 118 0.22 5.35 32.77
CA ASP A 118 1.05 6.20 33.63
C ASP A 118 0.50 7.65 33.71
N ASP A 119 -0.74 7.88 33.27
CA ASP A 119 -1.38 9.21 33.19
C ASP A 119 -0.57 10.22 32.36
N GLY A 120 0.03 9.76 31.26
CA GLY A 120 0.80 10.56 30.32
C GLY A 120 0.29 10.49 28.88
N ASP A 121 0.74 11.42 28.04
CA ASP A 121 0.53 11.42 26.59
C ASP A 121 1.85 11.72 25.86
N LEU A 122 1.94 11.36 24.58
CA LEU A 122 3.09 11.69 23.75
C LEU A 122 2.63 12.37 22.47
N GLU A 123 3.43 13.33 22.02
CA GLU A 123 3.27 13.97 20.74
C GLU A 123 4.53 13.81 19.90
N LEU A 124 4.36 13.35 18.66
CA LEU A 124 5.44 13.34 17.69
C LEU A 124 5.61 14.75 17.10
N VAL A 125 6.76 15.37 17.30
CA VAL A 125 7.04 16.72 16.81
C VAL A 125 7.56 16.68 15.38
N GLU A 126 8.61 15.91 15.13
CA GLU A 126 9.26 15.83 13.83
C GLU A 126 9.99 14.49 13.65
N ILE A 127 10.03 14.00 12.41
CA ILE A 127 10.89 12.89 12.01
C ILE A 127 11.88 13.44 10.98
N THR A 128 13.15 13.56 11.37
CA THR A 128 14.22 14.03 10.50
C THR A 128 15.19 12.87 10.25
N GLY A 129 14.99 12.17 9.13
CA GLY A 129 15.77 11.00 8.81
C GLY A 129 15.68 9.97 9.94
N LYS A 130 16.82 9.66 10.56
CA LYS A 130 16.91 8.67 11.66
C LYS A 130 16.52 9.26 13.01
N THR A 131 16.45 10.57 13.12
CA THR A 131 16.16 11.26 14.37
C THR A 131 14.66 11.48 14.49
N VAL A 132 14.08 10.97 15.57
CA VAL A 132 12.66 11.10 15.90
C VAL A 132 12.56 11.98 17.13
N ARG A 133 11.92 13.14 16.98
CA ARG A 133 11.66 14.10 18.05
C ARG A 133 10.28 13.88 18.61
N ILE A 134 10.22 13.54 19.90
CA ILE A 134 8.96 13.38 20.62
C ILE A 134 8.90 14.33 21.80
N LYS A 135 7.67 14.71 22.15
CA LYS A 135 7.36 15.43 23.37
C LYS A 135 6.55 14.51 24.25
N ILE A 136 7.03 14.22 25.45
CA ILE A 136 6.31 13.43 26.43
C ILE A 136 5.60 14.40 27.39
N TRP A 137 4.37 14.09 27.72
CA TRP A 137 3.58 14.75 28.76
C TRP A 137 3.39 13.72 29.86
N SER A 138 3.98 13.93 31.02
CA SER A 138 3.72 13.10 32.21
C SER A 138 3.09 13.98 33.28
N SER A 139 2.16 13.41 34.05
CA SER A 139 1.57 14.07 35.22
C SER A 139 2.59 14.36 36.33
N ASP A 140 3.76 13.72 36.30
CA ASP A 140 4.85 13.91 37.27
C ASP A 140 6.18 14.32 36.59
N PRO A 141 6.32 15.57 36.10
CA PRO A 141 7.55 16.06 35.47
C PRO A 141 8.74 16.19 36.44
N ASP A 142 8.51 16.09 37.76
CA ASP A 142 9.55 16.25 38.79
C ASP A 142 10.36 14.95 39.03
N ASN A 143 9.99 13.82 38.39
CA ASN A 143 10.69 12.55 38.52
C ASN A 143 11.48 12.15 37.25
N PRO A 144 12.74 12.59 37.10
CA PRO A 144 13.55 12.32 35.90
C PRO A 144 13.85 10.83 35.69
N LYS A 145 13.65 9.97 36.70
CA LYS A 145 13.85 8.52 36.57
C LYS A 145 12.70 7.83 35.85
N ALA A 146 11.47 8.29 36.06
CA ALA A 146 10.30 7.75 35.38
C ALA A 146 10.39 8.09 33.89
N GLU A 147 10.66 9.36 33.58
CA GLU A 147 10.85 9.85 32.21
C GLU A 147 11.96 9.11 31.46
N ALA A 148 13.14 8.95 32.08
CA ALA A 148 14.25 8.23 31.45
C ALA A 148 13.93 6.75 31.18
N THR A 149 13.14 6.11 32.05
CA THR A 149 12.71 4.72 31.87
C THR A 149 11.74 4.61 30.69
N LEU A 150 10.79 5.53 30.60
CA LEU A 150 9.84 5.62 29.48
C LEU A 150 10.57 5.85 28.15
N LEU A 151 11.50 6.81 28.12
CA LEU A 151 12.32 7.09 26.93
C LEU A 151 13.08 5.84 26.45
N HIS A 152 13.62 5.06 27.39
CA HIS A 152 14.33 3.81 27.09
C HIS A 152 13.40 2.74 26.53
N SER A 153 12.20 2.58 27.10
CA SER A 153 11.17 1.67 26.58
C SER A 153 10.74 2.06 25.16
N ILE A 154 10.52 3.35 24.92
CA ILE A 154 10.13 3.88 23.60
C ILE A 154 11.21 3.62 22.56
N THR A 155 12.46 3.93 22.91
CA THR A 155 13.62 3.71 22.05
C THR A 155 13.76 2.24 21.68
N GLY A 156 13.60 1.32 22.64
CA GLY A 156 13.67 -0.12 22.40
C GLY A 156 12.60 -0.61 21.41
N ILE A 157 11.36 -0.15 21.56
CA ILE A 157 10.26 -0.51 20.66
C ILE A 157 10.52 0.00 19.23
N LEU A 158 10.98 1.25 19.08
CA LEU A 158 11.31 1.81 17.76
C LEU A 158 12.48 1.08 17.09
N HIS A 159 13.48 0.67 17.87
CA HIS A 159 14.61 -0.11 17.40
C HIS A 159 14.23 -1.51 16.91
N GLU A 160 13.25 -2.13 17.58
CA GLU A 160 12.76 -3.47 17.24
C GLU A 160 11.80 -3.48 16.05
N LEU A 161 10.88 -2.51 15.99
CA LEU A 161 9.80 -2.49 15.00
C LEU A 161 10.12 -1.71 13.73
N VAL A 162 11.01 -0.73 13.80
CA VAL A 162 11.32 0.15 12.66
C VAL A 162 12.77 -0.05 12.18
N ASP A 163 13.75 0.34 13.00
CA ASP A 163 15.18 0.20 12.66
C ASP A 163 16.04 0.49 13.90
N SER A 164 17.12 -0.28 14.11
CA SER A 164 18.00 -0.12 15.28
C SER A 164 18.92 1.11 15.24
N ASP A 165 18.86 1.87 14.14
CA ASP A 165 19.67 3.07 13.91
C ASP A 165 18.89 4.37 14.19
N ILE A 166 17.69 4.26 14.78
CA ILE A 166 16.85 5.41 15.13
C ILE A 166 17.41 6.12 16.36
N ILE A 167 17.45 7.45 16.30
CA ILE A 167 17.87 8.32 17.40
C ILE A 167 16.63 9.01 17.94
N LEU A 168 16.31 8.78 19.22
CA LEU A 168 15.19 9.46 19.86
C LEU A 168 15.70 10.72 20.57
N GLU A 169 15.11 11.88 20.25
CA GLU A 169 15.34 13.14 20.97
C GLU A 169 14.05 13.53 21.68
N ASP A 170 14.16 13.81 22.97
CA ASP A 170 13.11 14.46 23.74
C ASP A 170 13.20 15.98 23.58
N VAL A 171 12.05 16.65 23.39
CA VAL A 171 11.98 18.12 23.22
C VAL A 171 11.40 18.85 24.43
N THR A 172 11.55 18.31 25.64
CA THR A 172 11.05 18.96 26.86
C THR A 172 11.88 20.21 27.16
N SER A 173 11.23 21.37 27.16
CA SER A 173 11.77 22.66 27.61
C SER A 173 10.85 23.27 28.63
#